data_AF-A0A973LJ72-F1
#
_entry.id   AF-A0A973LJ72-F1
#
_cell.length_a   1.000
_cell.length_b   1.000
_cell.length_c   1.000
_cell.angle_alpha   90.00
_cell.angle_beta   90.00
_cell.angle_gamma   90.00
#
_symmetry.space_group_name_H-M   'P 1'
#
loop_
_entity.id
_entity.type
_entity.pdbx_description
1 polymer ?
#
loop_
_entity_poly.entity_id
_entity_poly.type
_entity_poly.pdbx_seq_one_letter_code
_entity_poly.pdbx_strand_id
1 'polypeptide(L)'
;GGFGAQVAAAAAEYGETVAAAIADLAADDGTRVLPKVLPQIPDWAGPAVLPQIRLRDGATALPPEATGHLVFMVAISKPDAPYPGVLLARELCDPASLAAFAWGLFENWRGLDCPAKDSWAFEALRWFGDDGTVRRLTPLIRIWPGENAHHRAVAGLDVLAAIGGHTALMHLYGIAQKAKFKGLKERATQRITEIAEDLGLSADQLGDRLVPDLGLDSSGTLLLDYGPRQFTVGFDEQLKPYVTDQAGKRVKALPKPGAKDDAALAPAAYQSFSALKKDARTLASDQIDRFELAMVAQRRWTRAEFTEFFVGHPLLRHVVRRLVWGTYVEDRLHVTFRVAEDLSSATVTEDEYQIPDEAVIGIPHPLHFGELIPAWSDVFTDYELLQPFDQLARPVYSLTGEERASDNLTRFLGIDVPLGKVLGLERRGWRRGRPQDAGVQQWISRPLADGGSVTVALDPGVAVGHVAGFGEVQRFEAVFISPYRDGSGHRPRQDHPAFSALDPITASELLRDLTEVTAG
;
A
#
# COMPACT_ATOMS: atom_id res chain seq x y z
N GLY A 1 13.15 35.73 15.80
CA GLY A 1 13.04 36.29 17.18
C GLY A 1 13.23 37.80 17.11
N GLY A 2 12.28 38.56 17.67
CA GLY A 2 11.99 39.97 17.34
C GLY A 2 12.96 41.08 17.80
N PHE A 3 14.28 40.91 17.70
CA PHE A 3 15.26 41.96 18.03
C PHE A 3 16.14 42.43 16.84
N GLY A 4 15.94 41.91 15.63
CA GLY A 4 16.81 42.18 14.46
C GLY A 4 16.95 43.67 14.10
N ALA A 5 15.86 44.44 14.18
CA ALA A 5 15.89 45.87 13.91
C ALA A 5 16.66 46.68 14.96
N GLN A 6 16.63 46.25 16.23
CA GLN A 6 17.35 46.90 17.32
C GLN A 6 18.85 46.56 17.29
N VAL A 7 19.19 45.33 16.90
CA VAL A 7 20.59 44.90 16.70
C VAL A 7 21.23 45.60 15.49
N ALA A 8 20.50 45.76 14.38
CA ALA A 8 20.97 46.50 13.21
C ALA A 8 21.17 48.00 13.50
N ALA A 9 20.28 48.62 14.28
CA ALA A 9 20.40 50.02 14.68
C ALA A 9 21.62 50.26 15.59
N ALA A 10 21.86 49.37 16.56
CA ALA A 10 23.04 49.45 17.44
C ALA A 10 24.35 49.20 16.66
N ALA A 11 24.34 48.31 15.67
CA ALA A 11 25.52 48.01 14.84
C ALA A 11 25.98 49.19 13.97
N ALA A 12 25.05 50.06 13.55
CA ALA A 12 25.36 51.25 12.75
C ALA A 12 26.23 52.27 13.49
N GLU A 13 26.19 52.29 14.83
CA GLU A 13 27.00 53.18 15.66
C GLU A 13 28.49 52.78 15.71
N TYR A 14 28.82 51.54 15.32
CA TYR A 14 30.19 50.99 15.34
C TYR A 14 30.88 50.99 13.96
N GLY A 15 30.27 51.65 12.96
CA GLY A 15 30.82 51.83 11.62
C GLY A 15 30.30 50.84 10.57
N GLU A 16 30.41 51.22 9.28
CA GLU A 16 29.82 50.49 8.15
C GLU A 16 30.25 49.02 8.07
N THR A 17 31.49 48.69 8.45
CA THR A 17 32.00 47.31 8.44
C THR A 17 31.28 46.42 9.45
N VAL A 18 30.97 46.96 10.65
CA VAL A 18 30.27 46.21 11.71
C VAL A 18 28.78 46.09 11.38
N ALA A 19 28.18 47.13 10.82
CA ALA A 19 26.81 47.11 10.32
C ALA A 19 26.63 46.10 9.17
N ALA A 20 27.57 46.04 8.23
CA ALA A 20 27.56 45.07 7.13
C ALA A 20 27.73 43.63 7.63
N ALA A 21 28.65 43.39 8.57
CA ALA A 21 28.84 42.07 9.18
C ALA A 21 27.60 41.58 9.95
N ILE A 22 26.90 42.49 10.65
CA ILE A 22 25.66 42.17 11.38
C ILE A 22 24.48 41.99 10.43
N ALA A 23 24.37 42.77 9.36
CA ALA A 23 23.37 42.59 8.32
C ALA A 23 23.56 41.24 7.58
N ASP A 24 24.80 40.85 7.32
CA ASP A 24 25.18 39.57 6.71
C ASP A 24 24.92 38.39 7.68
N LEU A 25 25.13 38.57 8.99
CA LEU A 25 24.70 37.59 10.00
C LEU A 25 23.17 37.50 10.16
N ALA A 26 22.45 38.61 9.95
CA ALA A 26 21.00 38.67 10.04
C ALA A 26 20.29 38.17 8.77
N ALA A 27 20.99 38.20 7.63
CA ALA A 27 20.59 37.60 6.36
C ALA A 27 20.95 36.12 6.24
N ASP A 28 21.57 35.53 7.27
CA ASP A 28 21.90 34.10 7.33
C ASP A 28 20.63 33.25 7.18
N ASP A 29 20.56 32.50 6.09
CA ASP A 29 19.51 31.53 5.76
C ASP A 29 19.63 30.23 6.59
N GLY A 30 20.50 30.24 7.60
CA GLY A 30 20.80 29.10 8.47
C GLY A 30 22.02 28.31 8.01
N THR A 31 22.66 28.67 6.88
CA THR A 31 23.90 28.05 6.42
C THR A 31 25.10 28.36 7.31
N ARG A 32 25.07 29.36 8.19
CA ARG A 32 26.21 29.62 9.09
C ARG A 32 26.07 28.96 10.45
N VAL A 33 24.98 28.23 10.67
CA VAL A 33 24.70 27.51 11.92
C VAL A 33 25.30 26.10 11.84
N LEU A 34 26.48 25.93 12.43
CA LEU A 34 27.16 24.63 12.54
C LEU A 34 26.96 24.01 13.94
N PRO A 35 26.98 22.67 14.06
CA PRO A 35 26.99 22.01 15.36
C PRO A 35 28.26 22.36 16.15
N LYS A 36 28.17 22.35 17.48
CA LYS A 36 29.31 22.65 18.37
C LYS A 36 30.49 21.67 18.21
N VAL A 37 30.22 20.46 17.73
CA VAL A 37 31.22 19.44 17.41
C VAL A 37 31.04 19.06 15.96
N LEU A 38 32.10 19.24 15.16
CA LEU A 38 32.09 18.90 13.74
C LEU A 38 32.44 17.43 13.56
N PRO A 39 31.68 16.66 12.75
CA PRO A 39 32.03 15.29 12.44
C PRO A 39 33.30 15.26 11.58
N GLN A 40 34.19 14.30 11.86
CA GLN A 40 35.25 13.97 10.93
C GLN A 40 34.66 13.12 9.80
N ILE A 41 34.80 13.59 8.57
CA ILE A 41 34.34 12.86 7.40
C ILE A 41 35.30 11.69 7.14
N PRO A 42 34.81 10.44 7.18
CA PRO A 42 35.67 9.29 6.96
C PRO A 42 36.15 9.18 5.51
N ASP A 43 37.29 8.54 5.29
CA ASP A 43 37.87 8.35 3.94
C ASP A 43 36.94 7.61 2.97
N TRP A 44 36.10 6.70 3.47
CA TRP A 44 35.12 5.96 2.66
C TRP A 44 34.00 6.85 2.09
N ALA A 45 33.82 8.05 2.64
CA ALA A 45 32.90 9.07 2.17
C ALA A 45 33.63 10.22 1.42
N GLY A 46 34.90 10.03 1.08
CA GLY A 46 35.68 11.01 0.34
C GLY A 46 35.17 11.19 -1.10
N PRO A 47 35.27 12.41 -1.68
CA PRO A 47 34.84 12.69 -3.05
C PRO A 47 35.42 11.75 -4.12
N ALA A 48 36.64 11.23 -3.89
CA ALA A 48 37.34 10.36 -4.84
C ALA A 48 36.72 8.96 -4.99
N VAL A 49 35.92 8.52 -4.01
CA VAL A 49 35.29 7.18 -3.99
C VAL A 49 33.77 7.25 -4.18
N LEU A 50 33.24 8.43 -4.52
CA LEU A 50 31.83 8.67 -4.70
C LEU A 50 31.50 9.00 -6.16
N PRO A 51 30.28 8.67 -6.63
CA PRO A 51 29.83 9.09 -7.95
C PRO A 51 29.87 10.61 -8.14
N GLN A 52 30.25 11.05 -9.35
CA GLN A 52 30.38 12.47 -9.69
C GLN A 52 29.02 13.17 -9.69
N ILE A 53 28.91 14.25 -8.92
CA ILE A 53 27.75 15.14 -8.92
C ILE A 53 27.90 16.16 -10.06
N ARG A 54 26.80 16.47 -10.74
CA ARG A 54 26.74 17.47 -11.82
C ARG A 54 25.76 18.57 -11.46
N LEU A 55 25.99 19.77 -11.98
CA LEU A 55 24.97 20.83 -11.99
C LEU A 55 23.83 20.45 -12.94
N ARG A 56 22.68 21.12 -12.80
CA ARG A 56 21.53 20.91 -13.69
C ARG A 56 21.78 21.19 -15.17
N ASP A 57 22.87 21.88 -15.50
CA ASP A 57 23.30 22.07 -16.89
C ASP A 57 23.79 20.75 -17.54
N GLY A 58 23.95 19.67 -16.77
CA GLY A 58 24.36 18.34 -17.21
C GLY A 58 25.84 18.23 -17.59
N ALA A 59 26.50 19.35 -17.90
CA ALA A 59 27.87 19.41 -18.36
C ALA A 59 28.87 19.67 -17.24
N THR A 60 28.50 20.49 -16.25
CA THR A 60 29.42 20.97 -15.22
C THR A 60 29.47 20.01 -14.05
N ALA A 61 30.66 19.44 -13.80
CA ALA A 61 30.93 18.59 -12.65
C ALA A 61 31.22 19.43 -11.39
N LEU A 62 30.65 19.05 -10.25
CA LEU A 62 31.03 19.62 -8.96
C LEU A 62 32.50 19.30 -8.65
N PRO A 63 33.34 20.29 -8.29
CA PRO A 63 34.71 20.03 -7.85
C PRO A 63 34.74 19.14 -6.60
N PRO A 64 35.81 18.34 -6.40
CA PRO A 64 35.94 17.46 -5.24
C PRO A 64 35.76 18.18 -3.90
N GLU A 65 36.26 19.41 -3.77
CA GLU A 65 36.09 20.23 -2.56
C GLU A 65 34.61 20.52 -2.27
N ALA A 66 33.84 20.92 -3.29
CA ALA A 66 32.41 21.16 -3.16
C ALA A 66 31.64 19.88 -2.82
N THR A 67 32.02 18.74 -3.42
CA THR A 67 31.47 17.42 -3.05
C THR A 67 31.78 17.09 -1.59
N GLY A 68 32.99 17.40 -1.10
CA GLY A 68 33.37 17.21 0.29
C GLY A 68 32.52 18.05 1.25
N HIS A 69 32.25 19.31 0.88
CA HIS A 69 31.31 20.15 1.63
C HIS A 69 29.90 19.56 1.65
N LEU A 70 29.42 19.01 0.53
CA LEU A 70 28.12 18.35 0.51
C LEU A 70 28.06 17.13 1.43
N VAL A 71 29.08 16.27 1.40
CA VAL A 71 29.18 15.13 2.32
C VAL A 71 29.13 15.62 3.77
N PHE A 72 29.85 16.70 4.09
CA PHE A 72 29.81 17.29 5.42
C PHE A 72 28.43 17.82 5.80
N MET A 73 27.76 18.55 4.90
CA MET A 73 26.40 19.07 5.11
C MET A 73 25.40 17.93 5.36
N VAL A 74 25.52 16.82 4.62
CA VAL A 74 24.73 15.61 4.86
C VAL A 74 25.06 15.00 6.24
N ALA A 75 26.33 14.91 6.62
CA ALA A 75 26.75 14.31 7.89
C ALA A 75 26.29 15.08 9.14
N ILE A 76 26.09 16.40 9.04
CA ILE A 76 25.55 17.23 10.14
C ILE A 76 24.02 17.38 10.10
N SER A 77 23.37 16.90 9.05
CA SER A 77 21.92 17.02 8.87
C SER A 77 21.17 16.01 9.75
N LYS A 78 19.96 16.41 10.17
CA LYS A 78 19.00 15.51 10.83
C LYS A 78 17.85 15.20 9.87
N PRO A 79 17.21 14.02 9.96
CA PRO A 79 16.12 13.64 9.05
C PRO A 79 15.02 14.71 8.92
N ASP A 80 14.55 15.26 10.06
CA ASP A 80 13.46 16.24 10.10
C ASP A 80 13.93 17.71 10.01
N ALA A 81 15.25 17.93 9.95
CA ALA A 81 15.87 19.24 9.90
C ALA A 81 17.19 19.16 9.10
N PRO A 82 17.13 19.01 7.77
CA PRO A 82 18.32 19.00 6.95
C PRO A 82 19.01 20.36 7.03
N TYR A 83 20.34 20.34 6.97
CA TYR A 83 21.11 21.56 6.85
C TYR A 83 20.74 22.27 5.54
N PRO A 84 20.50 23.60 5.53
CA PRO A 84 19.95 24.30 4.36
C PRO A 84 20.72 24.07 3.04
N GLY A 85 22.04 23.92 3.11
CA GLY A 85 22.87 23.64 1.93
C GLY A 85 22.57 22.29 1.25
N VAL A 86 21.96 21.32 1.95
CA VAL A 86 21.44 20.08 1.34
C VAL A 86 20.27 20.38 0.41
N LEU A 87 19.37 21.29 0.81
CA LEU A 87 18.24 21.71 -0.01
C LEU A 87 18.71 22.51 -1.22
N LEU A 88 19.68 23.41 -1.02
CA LEU A 88 20.30 24.16 -2.12
C LEU A 88 20.97 23.22 -3.14
N ALA A 89 21.64 22.16 -2.69
CA ALA A 89 22.21 21.16 -3.59
C ALA A 89 21.14 20.47 -4.45
N ARG A 90 19.96 20.16 -3.90
CA ARG A 90 18.82 19.60 -4.69
C ARG A 90 18.33 20.56 -5.77
N GLU A 91 18.37 21.87 -5.49
CA GLU A 91 17.95 22.90 -6.43
C GLU A 91 18.97 23.10 -7.55
N LEU A 92 20.27 23.07 -7.24
CA LEU A 92 21.33 23.43 -8.20
C LEU A 92 21.88 22.24 -9.00
N CYS A 93 21.83 21.03 -8.43
CA CYS A 93 22.45 19.85 -9.02
C CYS A 93 21.46 18.98 -9.81
N ASP A 94 21.99 18.22 -10.76
CA ASP A 94 21.25 17.22 -11.51
C ASP A 94 20.73 16.11 -10.58
N PRO A 95 19.40 15.84 -10.55
CA PRO A 95 18.81 14.87 -9.64
C PRO A 95 19.36 13.46 -9.78
N ALA A 96 19.64 12.99 -11.00
CA ALA A 96 20.13 11.63 -11.23
C ALA A 96 21.57 11.46 -10.68
N SER A 97 22.42 12.48 -10.86
CA SER A 97 23.77 12.48 -10.30
C SER A 97 23.77 12.53 -8.77
N LEU A 98 22.84 13.27 -8.16
CA LEU A 98 22.64 13.30 -6.70
C LEU A 98 22.16 11.95 -6.16
N ALA A 99 21.21 11.30 -6.85
CA ALA A 99 20.72 9.98 -6.48
C ALA A 99 21.84 8.93 -6.54
N ALA A 100 22.66 8.96 -7.60
CA ALA A 100 23.84 8.10 -7.71
C ALA A 100 24.84 8.35 -6.57
N PHE A 101 25.12 9.62 -6.27
CA PHE A 101 26.00 10.02 -5.17
C PHE A 101 25.50 9.49 -3.81
N ALA A 102 24.23 9.71 -3.48
CA ALA A 102 23.64 9.27 -2.22
C ALA A 102 23.59 7.74 -2.13
N TRP A 103 23.33 7.06 -3.24
CA TRP A 103 23.41 5.61 -3.31
C TRP A 103 24.84 5.10 -3.06
N GLY A 104 25.86 5.77 -3.62
CA GLY A 104 27.27 5.46 -3.38
C GLY A 104 27.66 5.60 -1.92
N LEU A 105 27.22 6.69 -1.25
CA LEU A 105 27.40 6.86 0.20
C LEU A 105 26.79 5.70 0.99
N PHE A 106 25.55 5.33 0.67
CA PHE A 106 24.86 4.21 1.30
C PHE A 106 25.58 2.87 1.08
N GLU A 107 26.07 2.58 -0.12
CA GLU A 107 26.80 1.35 -0.41
C GLU A 107 28.15 1.28 0.31
N ASN A 108 28.90 2.38 0.35
CA ASN A 108 30.16 2.44 1.08
C ASN A 108 29.95 2.24 2.58
N TRP A 109 28.94 2.92 3.17
CA TRP A 109 28.55 2.73 4.57
C TRP A 109 28.12 1.29 4.86
N ARG A 110 27.34 0.69 3.96
CA ARG A 110 26.90 -0.70 4.09
C ARG A 110 28.06 -1.69 4.00
N GLY A 111 29.06 -1.41 3.17
CA GLY A 111 30.28 -2.21 3.03
C GLY A 111 31.14 -2.25 4.31
N LEU A 112 30.90 -1.35 5.25
CA LEU A 112 31.54 -1.30 6.57
C LEU A 112 30.67 -1.89 7.69
N ASP A 113 29.71 -2.75 7.33
CA ASP A 113 28.73 -3.34 8.26
C ASP A 113 27.82 -2.32 8.96
N CYS A 114 27.56 -1.19 8.29
CA CYS A 114 26.57 -0.18 8.70
C CYS A 114 26.80 0.40 10.12
N PRO A 115 27.96 1.01 10.39
CA PRO A 115 28.28 1.56 11.71
C PRO A 115 27.27 2.65 12.11
N ALA A 116 26.71 2.55 13.33
CA ALA A 116 25.62 3.41 13.79
C ALA A 116 25.98 4.92 13.83
N LYS A 117 27.25 5.23 14.15
CA LYS A 117 27.76 6.61 14.19
C LYS A 117 27.71 7.32 12.82
N ASP A 118 27.67 6.55 11.73
CA ASP A 118 27.69 7.06 10.36
C ASP A 118 26.35 6.82 9.63
N SER A 119 25.26 6.63 10.39
CA SER A 119 23.91 6.41 9.85
C SER A 119 23.42 7.54 8.93
N TRP A 120 24.00 8.73 9.03
CA TRP A 120 23.75 9.86 8.12
C TRP A 120 23.92 9.51 6.63
N ALA A 121 24.78 8.55 6.28
CA ALA A 121 24.94 8.12 4.89
C ALA A 121 23.72 7.36 4.35
N PHE A 122 22.98 6.68 5.23
CA PHE A 122 21.68 6.10 4.88
C PHE A 122 20.60 7.18 4.76
N GLU A 123 20.61 8.16 5.67
CA GLU A 123 19.67 9.29 5.66
C GLU A 123 19.82 10.17 4.41
N ALA A 124 21.01 10.21 3.79
CA ALA A 124 21.25 10.90 2.52
C ALA A 124 20.25 10.51 1.40
N LEU A 125 19.78 9.25 1.42
CA LEU A 125 18.80 8.75 0.45
C LEU A 125 17.46 9.48 0.54
N ARG A 126 17.11 10.08 1.69
CA ARG A 126 15.86 10.85 1.85
C ARG A 126 15.82 12.08 0.97
N TRP A 127 16.95 12.76 0.86
CA TRP A 127 17.03 14.06 0.20
C TRP A 127 17.34 13.91 -1.29
N PHE A 128 18.07 12.87 -1.66
CA PHE A 128 18.60 12.72 -3.01
C PHE A 128 18.10 11.47 -3.73
N GLY A 129 17.40 10.56 -3.05
CA GLY A 129 16.90 9.32 -3.66
C GLY A 129 15.85 9.58 -4.73
N ASP A 130 15.81 8.66 -5.69
CA ASP A 130 14.89 8.65 -6.83
C ASP A 130 14.16 7.30 -6.94
N ASP A 131 13.39 7.12 -8.02
CA ASP A 131 12.71 5.85 -8.32
C ASP A 131 13.66 4.66 -8.40
N GLY A 132 14.88 4.86 -8.93
CA GLY A 132 15.91 3.83 -8.95
C GLY A 132 16.34 3.41 -7.55
N THR A 133 16.53 4.39 -6.66
CA THR A 133 16.83 4.21 -5.24
C THR A 133 15.74 3.42 -4.54
N VAL A 134 14.48 3.79 -4.74
CA VAL A 134 13.31 3.09 -4.17
C VAL A 134 13.29 1.61 -4.57
N ARG A 135 13.46 1.32 -5.87
CA ARG A 135 13.44 -0.06 -6.40
C ARG A 135 14.58 -0.91 -5.84
N ARG A 136 15.75 -0.32 -5.62
CA ARG A 136 16.94 -1.01 -5.06
C ARG A 136 16.88 -1.15 -3.54
N LEU A 137 16.31 -0.17 -2.83
CA LEU A 137 16.22 -0.16 -1.36
C LEU A 137 15.10 -1.07 -0.84
N THR A 138 13.95 -1.12 -1.53
CA THR A 138 12.77 -1.89 -1.07
C THR A 138 13.05 -3.37 -0.78
N PRO A 139 13.79 -4.12 -1.64
CA PRO A 139 14.17 -5.49 -1.33
C PRO A 139 15.00 -5.62 -0.05
N LEU A 140 15.89 -4.67 0.24
CA LEU A 140 16.72 -4.65 1.44
C LEU A 140 15.86 -4.44 2.71
N ILE A 141 14.93 -3.49 2.65
CA ILE A 141 13.97 -3.23 3.75
C ILE A 141 13.20 -4.51 4.13
N ARG A 142 12.84 -5.33 3.14
CA ARG A 142 12.07 -6.56 3.36
C ARG A 142 12.87 -7.69 4.01
N ILE A 143 14.19 -7.73 3.85
CA ILE A 143 15.04 -8.81 4.39
C ILE A 143 15.69 -8.46 5.73
N TRP A 144 15.99 -7.17 5.98
CA TRP A 144 16.68 -6.72 7.19
C TRP A 144 16.06 -7.17 8.53
N PRO A 145 14.74 -7.27 8.70
CA PRO A 145 14.18 -7.84 9.93
C PRO A 145 14.65 -9.28 10.21
N GLY A 146 14.86 -10.09 9.17
CA GLY A 146 15.38 -11.45 9.30
C GLY A 146 16.88 -11.52 9.60
N GLU A 147 17.59 -10.41 9.40
CA GLU A 147 19.02 -10.25 9.70
C GLU A 147 19.25 -9.53 11.05
N ASN A 148 18.22 -9.48 11.91
CA ASN A 148 18.21 -8.73 13.18
C ASN A 148 18.40 -7.21 13.01
N ALA A 149 18.20 -6.65 11.82
CA ALA A 149 18.34 -5.23 11.50
C ALA A 149 16.98 -4.50 11.44
N HIS A 150 16.08 -4.77 12.39
CA HIS A 150 14.73 -4.19 12.43
C HIS A 150 14.71 -2.65 12.38
N HIS A 151 15.60 -2.00 13.13
CA HIS A 151 15.70 -0.54 13.17
C HIS A 151 16.03 0.05 11.78
N ARG A 152 16.88 -0.62 11.01
CA ARG A 152 17.25 -0.20 9.64
C ARG A 152 16.10 -0.39 8.67
N ALA A 153 15.32 -1.45 8.83
CA ALA A 153 14.11 -1.67 8.05
C ALA A 153 13.07 -0.57 8.28
N VAL A 154 12.86 -0.17 9.54
CA VAL A 154 11.95 0.95 9.88
C VAL A 154 12.48 2.27 9.32
N ALA A 155 13.76 2.59 9.53
CA ALA A 155 14.36 3.79 8.96
C ALA A 155 14.27 3.80 7.42
N GLY A 156 14.38 2.65 6.76
CA GLY A 156 14.17 2.53 5.33
C GLY A 156 12.74 2.84 4.88
N LEU A 157 11.71 2.50 5.67
CA LEU A 157 10.33 2.94 5.37
C LEU A 157 10.21 4.46 5.40
N ASP A 158 10.85 5.08 6.39
CA ASP A 158 10.86 6.54 6.53
C ASP A 158 11.64 7.19 5.36
N VAL A 159 12.68 6.52 4.84
CA VAL A 159 13.37 6.95 3.63
C VAL A 159 12.46 6.91 2.41
N LEU A 160 11.70 5.81 2.21
CA LEU A 160 10.74 5.74 1.10
C LEU A 160 9.67 6.84 1.21
N ALA A 161 9.15 7.06 2.42
CA ALA A 161 8.19 8.13 2.68
C ALA A 161 8.75 9.52 2.35
N ALA A 162 10.02 9.79 2.71
CA ALA A 162 10.67 11.07 2.46
C ALA A 162 11.03 11.31 0.99
N ILE A 163 11.43 10.26 0.25
CA ILE A 163 11.61 10.34 -1.21
C ILE A 163 10.28 10.74 -1.88
N GLY A 164 9.19 10.14 -1.42
CA GLY A 164 7.84 10.44 -1.91
C GLY A 164 7.64 10.08 -3.38
N GLY A 165 6.59 10.65 -3.98
CA GLY A 165 6.20 10.32 -5.36
C GLY A 165 5.52 8.97 -5.49
N HIS A 166 4.92 8.73 -6.67
CA HIS A 166 4.07 7.56 -6.90
C HIS A 166 4.82 6.24 -6.68
N THR A 167 6.05 6.11 -7.20
CA THR A 167 6.84 4.88 -7.06
C THR A 167 7.15 4.55 -5.60
N ALA A 168 7.61 5.52 -4.80
CA ALA A 168 7.91 5.28 -3.39
C ALA A 168 6.67 4.89 -2.59
N LEU A 169 5.55 5.59 -2.82
CA LEU A 169 4.27 5.30 -2.18
C LEU A 169 3.75 3.91 -2.56
N MET A 170 3.84 3.52 -3.83
CA MET A 170 3.47 2.17 -4.28
C MET A 170 4.30 1.09 -3.58
N HIS A 171 5.62 1.28 -3.46
CA HIS A 171 6.49 0.33 -2.76
C HIS A 171 6.22 0.26 -1.26
N LEU A 172 6.01 1.42 -0.61
CA LEU A 172 5.65 1.51 0.81
C LEU A 172 4.30 0.85 1.08
N TYR A 173 3.30 1.12 0.24
CA TYR A 173 1.98 0.50 0.31
C TYR A 173 2.07 -1.03 0.13
N GLY A 174 2.86 -1.49 -0.83
CA GLY A 174 3.11 -2.92 -1.04
C GLY A 174 3.76 -3.60 0.17
N ILE A 175 4.61 -2.90 0.95
CA ILE A 175 5.14 -3.41 2.22
C ILE A 175 4.04 -3.44 3.28
N ALA A 176 3.22 -2.39 3.41
CA ALA A 176 2.11 -2.32 4.35
C ALA A 176 1.10 -3.46 4.17
N GLN A 177 0.89 -3.93 2.93
CA GLN A 177 -0.01 -5.04 2.64
C GLN A 177 0.63 -6.41 2.91
N LYS A 178 1.88 -6.62 2.48
CA LYS A 178 2.45 -7.97 2.28
C LYS A 178 3.73 -8.28 3.07
N ALA A 179 4.22 -7.38 3.91
CA ALA A 179 5.42 -7.66 4.70
C ALA A 179 5.23 -8.91 5.57
N LYS A 180 6.18 -9.84 5.49
CA LYS A 180 6.19 -11.08 6.29
C LYS A 180 6.37 -10.81 7.78
N PHE A 181 7.15 -9.78 8.10
CA PHE A 181 7.45 -9.39 9.47
C PHE A 181 6.38 -8.43 10.00
N LYS A 182 5.64 -8.86 11.02
CA LYS A 182 4.51 -8.11 11.61
C LYS A 182 4.89 -6.68 11.99
N GLY A 183 6.00 -6.48 12.71
CA GLY A 183 6.43 -5.14 13.13
C GLY A 183 6.77 -4.22 11.95
N LEU A 184 7.34 -4.75 10.86
CA LEU A 184 7.57 -3.96 9.64
C LEU A 184 6.25 -3.60 8.95
N LYS A 185 5.33 -4.56 8.86
CA LYS A 185 3.99 -4.37 8.29
C LYS A 185 3.22 -3.26 9.03
N GLU A 186 3.21 -3.31 10.35
CA GLU A 186 2.54 -2.32 11.20
C GLU A 186 3.12 -0.93 11.03
N ARG A 187 4.45 -0.79 11.00
CA ARG A 187 5.11 0.50 10.77
C ARG A 187 4.84 1.06 9.37
N ALA A 188 4.88 0.22 8.33
CA ALA A 188 4.55 0.65 6.98
C ALA A 188 3.07 1.06 6.87
N THR A 189 2.17 0.33 7.52
CA THR A 189 0.73 0.68 7.58
C THR A 189 0.54 2.03 8.26
N GLN A 190 1.19 2.28 9.39
CA GLN A 190 1.16 3.55 10.08
C GLN A 190 1.60 4.71 9.16
N ARG A 191 2.73 4.56 8.47
CA ARG A 191 3.22 5.59 7.53
C ARG A 191 2.26 5.86 6.38
N ILE A 192 1.65 4.81 5.81
CA ILE A 192 0.64 4.98 4.76
C ILE A 192 -0.58 5.74 5.28
N THR A 193 -1.03 5.47 6.51
CA THR A 193 -2.12 6.21 7.14
C THR A 193 -1.76 7.68 7.31
N GLU A 194 -0.58 7.99 7.87
CA GLU A 194 -0.10 9.37 8.06
C GLU A 194 -0.03 10.12 6.71
N ILE A 195 0.56 9.51 5.69
CA ILE A 195 0.66 10.12 4.35
C ILE A 195 -0.72 10.31 3.70
N ALA A 196 -1.63 9.34 3.86
CA ALA A 196 -2.98 9.48 3.33
C ALA A 196 -3.72 10.64 4.01
N GLU A 197 -3.62 10.76 5.33
CA GLU A 197 -4.21 11.85 6.11
C GLU A 197 -3.67 13.23 5.67
N ASP A 198 -2.35 13.36 5.48
CA ASP A 198 -1.71 14.58 4.97
C ASP A 198 -2.22 14.97 3.56
N LEU A 199 -2.63 13.99 2.75
CA LEU A 199 -3.22 14.18 1.43
C LEU A 199 -4.75 14.34 1.46
N GLY A 200 -5.38 14.30 2.63
CA GLY A 200 -6.84 14.34 2.77
C GLY A 200 -7.55 13.08 2.25
N LEU A 201 -6.85 11.94 2.23
CA LEU A 201 -7.33 10.66 1.75
C LEU A 201 -7.39 9.63 2.88
N SER A 202 -8.24 8.63 2.74
CA SER A 202 -8.08 7.38 3.49
C SER A 202 -6.95 6.53 2.91
N ALA A 203 -6.39 5.61 3.72
CA ALA A 203 -5.38 4.65 3.24
C ALA A 203 -5.89 3.79 2.07
N ASP A 204 -7.19 3.46 2.04
CA ASP A 204 -7.80 2.73 0.94
C ASP A 204 -7.93 3.58 -0.32
N GLN A 205 -8.30 4.86 -0.19
CA GLN A 205 -8.32 5.81 -1.32
C GLN A 205 -6.93 6.04 -1.90
N LEU A 206 -5.90 6.14 -1.04
CA LEU A 206 -4.53 6.20 -1.50
C LEU A 206 -4.15 4.90 -2.24
N GLY A 207 -4.52 3.74 -1.70
CA GLY A 207 -4.29 2.45 -2.34
C GLY A 207 -4.95 2.32 -3.72
N ASP A 208 -6.13 2.91 -3.95
CA ASP A 208 -6.80 2.89 -5.26
C ASP A 208 -6.00 3.69 -6.31
N ARG A 209 -5.31 4.74 -5.89
CA ARG A 209 -4.50 5.63 -6.74
C ARG A 209 -3.09 5.11 -7.02
N LEU A 210 -2.64 4.10 -6.26
CA LEU A 210 -1.29 3.54 -6.34
C LEU A 210 -1.20 2.25 -7.17
N VAL A 211 -2.29 1.87 -7.84
CA VAL A 211 -2.27 0.70 -8.71
C VAL A 211 -1.52 1.05 -10.01
N PRO A 212 -0.41 0.37 -10.34
CA PRO A 212 0.34 0.65 -11.56
C PRO A 212 -0.38 0.13 -12.81
N ASP A 213 -0.20 0.84 -13.93
CA ASP A 213 -0.65 0.44 -15.26
C ASP A 213 0.14 -0.72 -15.87
N LEU A 214 1.31 -1.04 -15.29
CA LEU A 214 2.28 -2.02 -15.79
C LEU A 214 2.79 -1.74 -17.21
N GLY A 215 2.82 -0.47 -17.61
CA GLY A 215 3.20 -0.04 -18.95
C GLY A 215 2.16 -0.36 -20.03
N LEU A 216 0.93 -0.71 -19.63
CA LEU A 216 -0.18 -0.86 -20.56
C LEU A 216 -0.65 0.50 -21.06
N ASP A 217 -1.00 0.58 -22.34
CA ASP A 217 -1.62 1.76 -22.93
C ASP A 217 -3.09 1.93 -22.47
N SER A 218 -3.75 3.00 -22.92
CA SER A 218 -5.17 3.27 -22.62
C SER A 218 -6.12 2.19 -23.14
N SER A 219 -5.70 1.42 -24.14
CA SER A 219 -6.43 0.26 -24.65
C SER A 219 -6.10 -1.02 -23.85
N GLY A 220 -5.36 -0.90 -22.75
CA GLY A 220 -4.95 -1.98 -21.84
C GLY A 220 -4.11 -3.05 -22.51
N THR A 221 -3.35 -2.65 -23.52
CA THR A 221 -2.39 -3.52 -24.21
C THR A 221 -0.96 -3.07 -24.02
N LEU A 222 -0.01 -3.98 -24.22
CA LEU A 222 1.42 -3.67 -24.25
C LEU A 222 2.02 -4.15 -25.57
N LEU A 223 2.66 -3.23 -26.29
CA LEU A 223 3.44 -3.57 -27.48
C LEU A 223 4.85 -4.05 -27.08
N LEU A 224 5.21 -5.23 -27.57
CA LEU A 224 6.52 -5.83 -27.41
C LEU A 224 7.26 -5.78 -28.74
N ASP A 225 8.25 -4.91 -28.82
CA ASP A 225 9.02 -4.70 -30.04
C ASP A 225 10.25 -5.61 -30.12
N TYR A 226 10.34 -6.40 -31.18
CA TYR A 226 11.51 -7.22 -31.48
C TYR A 226 12.30 -6.66 -32.68
N GLY A 227 11.87 -5.54 -33.28
CA GLY A 227 12.39 -4.99 -34.52
C GLY A 227 11.55 -5.42 -35.73
N PRO A 228 11.94 -6.47 -36.48
CA PRO A 228 11.23 -6.87 -37.71
C PRO A 228 9.87 -7.54 -37.44
N ARG A 229 9.56 -7.87 -36.18
CA ARG A 229 8.27 -8.38 -35.74
C ARG A 229 7.91 -7.76 -34.41
N GLN A 230 6.62 -7.68 -34.15
CA GLN A 230 6.07 -7.09 -32.92
C GLN A 230 4.96 -8.00 -32.39
N PHE A 231 4.71 -7.91 -31.10
CA PHE A 231 3.67 -8.67 -30.44
C PHE A 231 2.84 -7.76 -29.55
N THR A 232 1.54 -7.99 -29.47
CA THR A 232 0.66 -7.24 -28.58
C THR A 232 0.23 -8.14 -27.44
N VAL A 233 0.39 -7.67 -26.20
CA VAL A 233 -0.11 -8.33 -25.00
C VAL A 233 -1.49 -7.78 -24.68
N GLY A 234 -2.45 -8.65 -24.41
CA GLY A 234 -3.77 -8.31 -23.86
C GLY A 234 -4.12 -9.24 -22.71
N PHE A 235 -5.28 -9.04 -22.08
CA PHE A 235 -5.75 -9.85 -20.95
C PHE A 235 -7.07 -10.55 -21.28
N ASP A 236 -7.19 -11.81 -20.89
CA ASP A 236 -8.47 -12.50 -20.89
C ASP A 236 -9.34 -12.07 -19.70
N GLU A 237 -10.57 -12.59 -19.63
CA GLU A 237 -11.50 -12.31 -18.54
C GLU A 237 -10.92 -12.69 -17.18
N GLN A 238 -10.05 -13.70 -17.10
CA GLN A 238 -9.42 -14.12 -15.85
C GLN A 238 -8.17 -13.29 -15.51
N LEU A 239 -7.95 -12.17 -16.21
CA LEU A 239 -6.76 -11.32 -16.08
C LEU A 239 -5.45 -12.07 -16.34
N LYS A 240 -5.50 -13.12 -17.16
CA LYS A 240 -4.28 -13.78 -17.62
C LYS A 240 -3.82 -13.10 -18.91
N PRO A 241 -2.54 -12.71 -19.00
CA PRO A 241 -2.03 -12.10 -20.20
C PRO A 241 -1.91 -13.14 -21.33
N TYR A 242 -2.46 -12.81 -22.50
CA TYR A 242 -2.25 -13.50 -23.77
C TYR A 242 -1.45 -12.62 -24.72
N VAL A 243 -0.93 -13.22 -25.80
CA VAL A 243 -0.13 -12.51 -26.80
C VAL A 243 -0.69 -12.76 -28.18
N THR A 244 -0.74 -11.72 -29.01
CA THR A 244 -1.03 -11.80 -30.44
C THR A 244 0.17 -11.36 -31.27
N ASP A 245 0.31 -11.93 -32.47
CA ASP A 245 1.27 -11.45 -33.47
C ASP A 245 0.77 -10.19 -34.19
N GLN A 246 1.56 -9.65 -35.13
CA GLN A 246 1.21 -8.47 -35.94
C GLN A 246 -0.05 -8.67 -36.80
N ALA A 247 -0.47 -9.91 -37.07
CA ALA A 247 -1.70 -10.21 -37.79
C ALA A 247 -2.91 -10.35 -36.85
N GLY A 248 -2.74 -10.07 -35.53
CA GLY A 248 -3.78 -10.20 -34.52
C GLY A 248 -4.05 -11.64 -34.08
N LYS A 249 -3.26 -12.62 -34.55
CA LYS A 249 -3.48 -14.03 -34.21
C LYS A 249 -2.88 -14.35 -32.85
N ARG A 250 -3.67 -14.97 -31.96
CA ARG A 250 -3.18 -15.44 -30.66
C ARG A 250 -2.07 -16.47 -30.82
N VAL A 251 -0.96 -16.27 -30.11
CA VAL A 251 0.16 -17.21 -30.04
C VAL A 251 0.18 -17.90 -28.68
N LYS A 252 0.58 -19.18 -28.65
CA LYS A 252 0.58 -19.99 -27.41
C LYS A 252 1.51 -19.42 -26.33
N ALA A 253 2.60 -18.79 -26.74
CA ALA A 253 3.55 -18.12 -25.87
C ALA A 253 4.31 -17.06 -26.67
N LEU A 254 4.83 -16.04 -25.99
CA LEU A 254 5.74 -15.09 -26.60
C LEU A 254 7.00 -15.83 -27.10
N PRO A 255 7.36 -15.71 -28.40
CA PRO A 255 8.56 -16.34 -28.94
C PRO A 255 9.83 -15.85 -28.23
N LYS A 256 10.80 -16.75 -28.01
CA LYS A 256 12.12 -16.35 -27.52
C LYS A 256 12.81 -15.45 -28.56
N PRO A 257 13.60 -14.45 -28.12
CA PRO A 257 14.45 -13.67 -29.02
C PRO A 257 15.35 -14.58 -29.87
N GLY A 258 15.43 -14.34 -31.17
CA GLY A 258 16.22 -15.09 -32.13
C GLY A 258 17.23 -14.22 -32.87
N ALA A 259 18.11 -14.84 -33.67
CA ALA A 259 19.22 -14.16 -34.35
C ALA A 259 18.80 -13.14 -35.43
N LYS A 260 17.53 -13.15 -35.84
CA LYS A 260 16.98 -12.17 -36.80
C LYS A 260 16.27 -11.01 -36.10
N ASP A 261 16.07 -11.09 -34.79
CA ASP A 261 15.45 -10.02 -34.01
C ASP A 261 16.51 -8.99 -33.62
N ASP A 262 16.07 -7.80 -33.24
CA ASP A 262 16.95 -6.76 -32.73
C ASP A 262 17.60 -7.20 -31.41
N ALA A 263 18.93 -7.03 -31.34
CA ALA A 263 19.76 -7.55 -30.25
C ALA A 263 19.53 -6.83 -28.92
N ALA A 264 18.95 -5.62 -28.92
CA ALA A 264 18.63 -4.86 -27.72
C ALA A 264 17.13 -4.95 -27.38
N LEU A 265 16.25 -4.72 -28.36
CA LEU A 265 14.80 -4.64 -28.14
C LEU A 265 14.20 -5.99 -27.75
N ALA A 266 14.54 -7.07 -28.46
CA ALA A 266 13.88 -8.36 -28.24
C ALA A 266 14.16 -8.97 -26.85
N PRO A 267 15.41 -9.00 -26.33
CA PRO A 267 15.67 -9.44 -24.96
C PRO A 267 14.95 -8.59 -23.91
N ALA A 268 14.96 -7.27 -24.07
CA ALA A 268 14.29 -6.34 -23.16
C ALA A 268 12.76 -6.55 -23.16
N ALA A 269 12.16 -6.73 -24.33
CA ALA A 269 10.72 -7.01 -24.48
C ALA A 269 10.34 -8.37 -23.86
N TYR A 270 11.15 -9.42 -24.07
CA TYR A 270 10.92 -10.74 -23.47
C TYR A 270 11.02 -10.71 -21.93
N GLN A 271 11.99 -9.96 -21.39
CA GLN A 271 12.12 -9.74 -19.95
C GLN A 271 10.93 -8.95 -19.39
N SER A 272 10.52 -7.88 -20.07
CA SER A 272 9.38 -7.04 -19.69
C SER A 272 8.08 -7.85 -19.63
N PHE A 273 7.83 -8.72 -20.62
CA PHE A 273 6.66 -9.60 -20.60
C PHE A 273 6.69 -10.61 -19.44
N SER A 274 7.87 -11.13 -19.09
CA SER A 274 8.01 -12.06 -17.98
C SER A 274 7.74 -11.39 -16.64
N ALA A 275 8.18 -10.13 -16.46
CA ALA A 275 7.86 -9.31 -15.30
C ALA A 275 6.36 -8.99 -15.24
N LEU A 276 5.78 -8.51 -16.35
CA LEU A 276 4.35 -8.19 -16.48
C LEU A 276 3.46 -9.35 -16.01
N LYS A 277 3.75 -10.60 -16.44
CA LYS A 277 2.95 -11.76 -16.01
C LYS A 277 2.89 -11.93 -14.50
N LYS A 278 4.03 -11.76 -13.84
CA LYS A 278 4.15 -11.96 -12.39
C LYS A 278 3.45 -10.83 -11.65
N ASP A 279 3.67 -9.61 -12.11
CA ASP A 279 3.18 -8.40 -11.46
C ASP A 279 1.66 -8.28 -11.65
N ALA A 280 1.15 -8.49 -12.88
CA ALA A 280 -0.29 -8.45 -13.18
C ALA A 280 -1.08 -9.47 -12.35
N ARG A 281 -0.60 -10.72 -12.24
CA ARG A 281 -1.27 -11.74 -11.42
C ARG A 281 -1.34 -11.33 -9.95
N THR A 282 -0.24 -10.79 -9.43
CA THR A 282 -0.12 -10.41 -8.02
C THR A 282 -1.01 -9.22 -7.70
N LEU A 283 -0.98 -8.20 -8.56
CA LEU A 283 -1.77 -6.98 -8.43
C LEU A 283 -3.26 -7.24 -8.61
N ALA A 284 -3.64 -8.05 -9.61
CA ALA A 284 -5.03 -8.44 -9.83
C ALA A 284 -5.61 -9.13 -8.60
N SER A 285 -4.88 -10.10 -8.03
CA SER A 285 -5.31 -10.79 -6.80
C SER A 285 -5.52 -9.81 -5.65
N ASP A 286 -4.59 -8.88 -5.43
CA ASP A 286 -4.70 -7.90 -4.35
C ASP A 286 -5.90 -6.97 -4.54
N GLN A 287 -6.13 -6.52 -5.77
CA GLN A 287 -7.23 -5.61 -6.04
C GLN A 287 -8.58 -6.33 -5.94
N ILE A 288 -8.66 -7.61 -6.31
CA ILE A 288 -9.85 -8.45 -6.11
C ILE A 288 -10.18 -8.55 -4.62
N ASP A 289 -9.19 -8.85 -3.77
CA ASP A 289 -9.37 -8.90 -2.31
C ASP A 289 -9.85 -7.54 -1.77
N ARG A 290 -9.31 -6.43 -2.31
CA ARG A 290 -9.73 -5.07 -1.92
C ARG A 290 -11.14 -4.72 -2.36
N PHE A 291 -11.59 -5.19 -3.52
CA PHE A 291 -12.98 -5.01 -3.96
C PHE A 291 -13.95 -5.85 -3.14
N GLU A 292 -13.60 -7.08 -2.78
CA GLU A 292 -14.41 -7.89 -1.87
C GLU A 292 -14.53 -7.23 -0.48
N LEU A 293 -13.40 -6.76 0.06
CA LEU A 293 -13.39 -5.99 1.32
C LEU A 293 -14.20 -4.70 1.20
N ALA A 294 -14.13 -3.99 0.07
CA ALA A 294 -14.91 -2.78 -0.18
C ALA A 294 -16.42 -3.06 -0.21
N MET A 295 -16.85 -4.18 -0.79
CA MET A 295 -18.25 -4.62 -0.75
C MET A 295 -18.71 -4.84 0.70
N VAL A 296 -17.92 -5.58 1.48
CA VAL A 296 -18.23 -5.92 2.88
C VAL A 296 -18.21 -4.70 3.80
N ALA A 297 -17.19 -3.85 3.65
CA ALA A 297 -17.04 -2.60 4.40
C ALA A 297 -17.93 -1.47 3.87
N GLN A 298 -18.77 -1.76 2.86
CA GLN A 298 -19.70 -0.81 2.25
C GLN A 298 -19.02 0.48 1.79
N ARG A 299 -17.80 0.36 1.26
CA ARG A 299 -17.03 1.49 0.75
C ARG A 299 -17.71 2.08 -0.47
N ARG A 300 -17.57 3.39 -0.62
CA ARG A 300 -18.14 4.16 -1.73
C ARG A 300 -17.09 5.01 -2.39
N TRP A 301 -17.37 5.38 -3.63
CA TRP A 301 -16.56 6.24 -4.47
C TRP A 301 -17.44 7.28 -5.14
N THR A 302 -16.84 8.43 -5.44
CA THR A 302 -17.46 9.37 -6.37
C THR A 302 -17.45 8.81 -7.79
N ARG A 303 -18.33 9.31 -8.66
CA ARG A 303 -18.30 9.01 -10.10
C ARG A 303 -16.93 9.31 -10.73
N ALA A 304 -16.28 10.40 -10.33
CA ALA A 304 -14.95 10.77 -10.82
C ALA A 304 -13.90 9.72 -10.46
N GLU A 305 -13.81 9.33 -9.18
CA GLU A 305 -12.88 8.29 -8.72
C GLU A 305 -13.13 6.95 -9.39
N PHE A 306 -14.41 6.56 -9.55
CA PHE A 306 -14.78 5.32 -10.23
C PHE A 306 -14.33 5.30 -11.70
N THR A 307 -14.49 6.42 -12.40
CA THR A 307 -14.03 6.57 -13.79
C THR A 307 -12.52 6.51 -13.88
N GLU A 308 -11.83 7.32 -13.09
CA GLU A 308 -10.38 7.54 -13.22
C GLU A 308 -9.59 6.30 -12.77
N PHE A 309 -9.90 5.76 -11.58
CA PHE A 309 -9.06 4.74 -10.96
C PHE A 309 -9.48 3.31 -11.29
N PHE A 310 -10.69 3.10 -11.85
CA PHE A 310 -11.19 1.75 -12.14
C PHE A 310 -11.57 1.54 -13.60
N VAL A 311 -12.55 2.29 -14.13
CA VAL A 311 -13.04 2.07 -15.50
C VAL A 311 -11.99 2.46 -16.54
N GLY A 312 -11.33 3.60 -16.35
CA GLY A 312 -10.27 4.09 -17.23
C GLY A 312 -8.91 3.44 -17.00
N HIS A 313 -8.75 2.68 -15.91
CA HIS A 313 -7.47 2.07 -15.59
C HIS A 313 -7.16 0.90 -16.55
N PRO A 314 -6.00 0.89 -17.23
CA PRO A 314 -5.63 -0.11 -18.24
C PRO A 314 -5.80 -1.58 -17.80
N LEU A 315 -5.38 -1.88 -16.57
CA LEU A 315 -5.51 -3.21 -15.98
C LEU A 315 -6.84 -3.45 -15.24
N LEU A 316 -7.26 -2.54 -14.33
CA LEU A 316 -8.38 -2.80 -13.44
C LEU A 316 -9.74 -2.85 -14.12
N ARG A 317 -9.92 -2.17 -15.25
CA ARG A 317 -11.15 -2.22 -16.03
C ARG A 317 -11.62 -3.66 -16.35
N HIS A 318 -10.68 -4.60 -16.48
CA HIS A 318 -10.99 -6.01 -16.70
C HIS A 318 -11.63 -6.69 -15.48
N VAL A 319 -11.27 -6.27 -14.25
CA VAL A 319 -11.96 -6.71 -13.01
C VAL A 319 -13.32 -6.04 -12.89
N VAL A 320 -13.36 -4.73 -13.16
CA VAL A 320 -14.54 -3.88 -12.98
C VAL A 320 -15.72 -4.38 -13.82
N ARG A 321 -15.46 -4.82 -15.06
CA ARG A 321 -16.46 -5.40 -15.97
C ARG A 321 -17.06 -6.72 -15.47
N ARG A 322 -16.39 -7.40 -14.54
CA ARG A 322 -16.79 -8.70 -13.98
C ARG A 322 -17.48 -8.55 -12.61
N LEU A 323 -17.93 -7.35 -12.27
CA LEU A 323 -18.64 -7.04 -11.05
C LEU A 323 -19.94 -6.31 -11.37
N VAL A 324 -20.95 -6.52 -10.53
CA VAL A 324 -22.12 -5.64 -10.51
C VAL A 324 -21.80 -4.45 -9.61
N TRP A 325 -22.08 -3.26 -10.12
CA TRP A 325 -21.93 -2.00 -9.40
C TRP A 325 -23.30 -1.43 -9.07
N GLY A 326 -23.33 -0.53 -8.09
CA GLY A 326 -24.55 0.15 -7.67
C GLY A 326 -24.30 1.62 -7.43
N THR A 327 -25.27 2.45 -7.81
CA THR A 327 -25.38 3.83 -7.33
C THR A 327 -26.17 3.86 -6.02
N TYR A 328 -25.82 4.79 -5.14
CA TYR A 328 -26.40 4.92 -3.80
C TYR A 328 -26.93 6.32 -3.55
N VAL A 329 -28.09 6.39 -2.89
CA VAL A 329 -28.70 7.63 -2.38
C VAL A 329 -29.02 7.39 -0.91
N GLU A 330 -28.50 8.25 -0.01
CA GLU A 330 -28.66 8.08 1.44
C GLU A 330 -28.32 6.66 1.93
N ASP A 331 -27.19 6.13 1.45
CA ASP A 331 -26.68 4.76 1.70
C ASP A 331 -27.58 3.60 1.23
N ARG A 332 -28.66 3.89 0.51
CA ARG A 332 -29.53 2.87 -0.09
C ARG A 332 -29.17 2.64 -1.54
N LEU A 333 -29.17 1.38 -1.95
CA LEU A 333 -28.97 1.00 -3.36
C LEU A 333 -30.10 1.59 -4.22
N HIS A 334 -29.73 2.34 -5.25
CA HIS A 334 -30.66 3.02 -6.16
C HIS A 334 -30.77 2.29 -7.51
N VAL A 335 -29.66 2.24 -8.28
CA VAL A 335 -29.60 1.53 -9.57
C VAL A 335 -28.37 0.64 -9.60
N THR A 336 -28.54 -0.62 -9.99
CA THR A 336 -27.44 -1.56 -10.30
C THR A 336 -27.09 -1.54 -11.77
N PHE A 337 -25.80 -1.68 -12.09
CA PHE A 337 -25.30 -1.72 -13.45
C PHE A 337 -24.01 -2.57 -13.57
N ARG A 338 -23.69 -3.00 -14.79
CA ARG A 338 -22.37 -3.55 -15.16
C ARG A 338 -21.64 -2.56 -16.06
N VAL A 339 -20.32 -2.72 -16.17
CA VAL A 339 -19.52 -2.03 -17.18
C VAL A 339 -19.32 -2.98 -18.37
N ALA A 340 -19.61 -2.51 -19.58
CA ALA A 340 -19.51 -3.28 -20.82
C ALA A 340 -18.09 -3.21 -21.44
N GLU A 341 -17.90 -3.93 -22.56
CA GLU A 341 -16.65 -4.04 -23.32
C GLU A 341 -16.09 -2.69 -23.77
N ASP A 342 -16.99 -1.79 -24.17
CA ASP A 342 -16.72 -0.43 -24.62
C ASP A 342 -16.65 0.59 -23.48
N LEU A 343 -16.67 0.10 -22.23
CA LEU A 343 -16.66 0.88 -20.99
C LEU A 343 -17.95 1.69 -20.72
N SER A 344 -19.00 1.49 -21.51
CA SER A 344 -20.34 1.97 -21.19
C SER A 344 -20.93 1.23 -19.98
N SER A 345 -21.98 1.79 -19.38
CA SER A 345 -22.68 1.15 -18.26
C SER A 345 -24.05 0.67 -18.71
N ALA A 346 -24.46 -0.51 -18.27
CA ALA A 346 -25.75 -1.11 -18.63
C ALA A 346 -26.45 -1.69 -17.40
N THR A 347 -27.78 -1.53 -17.32
CA THR A 347 -28.59 -2.07 -16.23
C THR A 347 -28.80 -3.59 -16.36
N VAL A 348 -29.55 -4.18 -15.43
CA VAL A 348 -29.95 -5.59 -15.48
C VAL A 348 -30.83 -5.93 -16.68
N THR A 349 -31.54 -4.95 -17.24
CA THR A 349 -32.34 -5.08 -18.47
C THR A 349 -31.53 -4.79 -19.73
N GLU A 350 -30.21 -4.63 -19.59
CA GLU A 350 -29.27 -4.29 -20.66
C GLU A 350 -29.48 -2.92 -21.31
N ASP A 351 -30.29 -2.06 -20.68
CA ASP A 351 -30.45 -0.68 -21.10
C ASP A 351 -29.21 0.14 -20.73
N GLU A 352 -28.78 1.04 -21.64
CA GLU A 352 -27.68 1.96 -21.37
C GLU A 352 -28.01 2.85 -20.16
N TYR A 353 -27.09 2.90 -19.20
CA TYR A 353 -27.22 3.67 -17.96
C TYR A 353 -26.20 4.79 -17.91
N GLN A 354 -26.68 6.02 -18.02
CA GLN A 354 -25.86 7.22 -17.82
C GLN A 354 -25.73 7.48 -16.32
N ILE A 355 -24.55 7.20 -15.77
CA ILE A 355 -24.29 7.41 -14.33
C ILE A 355 -24.22 8.92 -14.04
N PRO A 356 -25.03 9.45 -13.12
CA PRO A 356 -24.97 10.87 -12.74
C PRO A 356 -23.58 11.30 -12.23
N ASP A 357 -23.21 12.57 -12.44
CA ASP A 357 -21.89 13.10 -12.06
C ASP A 357 -21.69 13.10 -10.54
N GLU A 358 -22.75 13.36 -9.78
CA GLU A 358 -22.80 13.33 -8.32
C GLU A 358 -23.05 11.94 -7.75
N ALA A 359 -23.10 10.89 -8.58
CA ALA A 359 -23.40 9.55 -8.12
C ALA A 359 -22.35 9.04 -7.13
N VAL A 360 -22.86 8.48 -6.03
CA VAL A 360 -22.09 7.68 -5.09
C VAL A 360 -22.15 6.24 -5.55
N ILE A 361 -21.00 5.65 -5.88
CA ILE A 361 -20.89 4.32 -6.48
C ILE A 361 -20.31 3.36 -5.45
N GLY A 362 -20.76 2.10 -5.47
CA GLY A 362 -20.21 1.04 -4.62
C GLY A 362 -20.45 -0.34 -5.22
N ILE A 363 -19.89 -1.36 -4.60
CA ILE A 363 -20.15 -2.76 -4.94
C ILE A 363 -21.28 -3.25 -4.04
N PRO A 364 -22.46 -3.58 -4.56
CA PRO A 364 -23.56 -4.08 -3.74
C PRO A 364 -23.25 -5.45 -3.17
N HIS A 365 -23.54 -5.61 -1.88
CA HIS A 365 -23.60 -6.91 -1.20
C HIS A 365 -24.91 -7.63 -1.58
N PRO A 366 -24.98 -8.96 -1.64
CA PRO A 366 -26.21 -9.69 -1.99
C PRO A 366 -27.47 -9.27 -1.21
N LEU A 367 -27.32 -8.88 0.06
CA LEU A 367 -28.41 -8.35 0.88
C LEU A 367 -29.08 -7.09 0.30
N HIS A 368 -28.41 -6.34 -0.57
CA HIS A 368 -28.96 -5.15 -1.21
C HIS A 368 -29.76 -5.45 -2.48
N PHE A 369 -29.54 -6.58 -3.13
CA PHE A 369 -30.11 -6.86 -4.46
C PHE A 369 -31.61 -7.14 -4.44
N GLY A 370 -32.17 -7.55 -3.29
CA GLY A 370 -33.55 -8.02 -3.23
C GLY A 370 -33.77 -9.17 -4.21
N GLU A 371 -34.73 -9.02 -5.12
CA GLU A 371 -35.09 -10.03 -6.13
C GLU A 371 -34.21 -9.99 -7.40
N LEU A 372 -33.23 -9.09 -7.49
CA LEU A 372 -32.42 -8.90 -8.71
C LEU A 372 -31.32 -9.94 -8.93
N ILE A 373 -31.02 -10.80 -7.93
CA ILE A 373 -29.90 -11.77 -8.03
C ILE A 373 -30.05 -12.73 -9.22
N PRO A 374 -31.22 -13.37 -9.47
CA PRO A 374 -31.38 -14.28 -10.61
C PRO A 374 -31.15 -13.56 -11.96
N ALA A 375 -31.75 -12.39 -12.14
CA ALA A 375 -31.62 -11.62 -13.37
C ALA A 375 -30.18 -11.19 -13.64
N TRP A 376 -29.44 -10.75 -12.62
CA TRP A 376 -28.01 -10.46 -12.77
C TRP A 376 -27.17 -11.71 -13.05
N SER A 377 -27.56 -12.85 -12.48
CA SER A 377 -26.87 -14.12 -12.69
C SER A 377 -27.05 -14.62 -14.13
N ASP A 378 -28.24 -14.43 -14.71
CA ASP A 378 -28.53 -14.71 -16.12
C ASP A 378 -27.68 -13.82 -17.03
N VAL A 379 -27.66 -12.50 -16.80
CA VAL A 379 -26.81 -11.56 -17.56
C VAL A 379 -25.33 -11.96 -17.49
N PHE A 380 -24.80 -12.30 -16.32
CA PHE A 380 -23.40 -12.70 -16.21
C PHE A 380 -23.12 -14.03 -16.92
N THR A 381 -24.09 -14.93 -16.97
CA THR A 381 -23.99 -16.20 -17.71
C THR A 381 -24.00 -15.97 -19.21
N ASP A 382 -24.89 -15.11 -19.73
CA ASP A 382 -25.03 -14.81 -21.16
C ASP A 382 -23.78 -14.17 -21.76
N TYR A 383 -23.07 -13.36 -20.99
CA TYR A 383 -21.79 -12.75 -21.39
C TYR A 383 -20.56 -13.60 -20.98
N GLU A 384 -20.76 -14.82 -20.48
CA GLU A 384 -19.70 -15.73 -20.00
C GLU A 384 -18.79 -15.10 -18.92
N LEU A 385 -19.30 -14.14 -18.15
CA LEU A 385 -18.55 -13.39 -17.14
C LEU A 385 -18.49 -14.15 -15.82
N LEU A 386 -17.29 -14.62 -15.47
CA LEU A 386 -17.03 -15.19 -14.14
C LEU A 386 -16.79 -14.06 -13.13
N GLN A 387 -17.47 -14.04 -11.99
CA GLN A 387 -17.17 -13.04 -10.95
C GLN A 387 -15.79 -13.31 -10.30
N PRO A 388 -15.01 -12.27 -9.96
CA PRO A 388 -13.68 -12.44 -9.39
C PRO A 388 -13.70 -12.92 -7.93
N PHE A 389 -14.83 -12.75 -7.24
CA PHE A 389 -15.18 -13.31 -5.94
C PHE A 389 -16.69 -13.55 -5.91
N ASP A 390 -17.18 -14.31 -4.93
CA ASP A 390 -18.62 -14.55 -4.77
C ASP A 390 -19.31 -13.23 -4.37
N GLN A 391 -19.88 -12.55 -5.35
CA GLN A 391 -20.72 -11.37 -5.17
C GLN A 391 -22.20 -11.77 -5.23
N LEU A 392 -22.70 -12.29 -6.37
CA LEU A 392 -24.11 -12.66 -6.52
C LEU A 392 -24.43 -13.97 -5.79
N ALA A 393 -23.52 -14.95 -5.87
CA ALA A 393 -23.67 -16.25 -5.24
C ALA A 393 -23.21 -16.29 -3.77
N ARG A 394 -22.84 -15.13 -3.19
CA ARG A 394 -22.33 -15.08 -1.82
C ARG A 394 -23.41 -15.54 -0.84
N PRO A 395 -23.12 -16.51 0.05
CA PRO A 395 -24.06 -16.91 1.08
C PRO A 395 -24.38 -15.76 2.03
N VAL A 396 -25.68 -15.51 2.25
CA VAL A 396 -26.16 -14.52 3.21
C VAL A 396 -26.79 -15.23 4.41
N TYR A 397 -26.52 -14.69 5.58
CA TYR A 397 -27.06 -15.13 6.86
C TYR A 397 -27.72 -13.96 7.58
N SER A 398 -28.71 -14.27 8.40
CA SER A 398 -29.40 -13.31 9.26
C SER A 398 -29.35 -13.77 10.71
N LEU A 399 -29.19 -12.81 11.62
CA LEU A 399 -29.42 -13.03 13.04
C LEU A 399 -30.93 -13.22 13.29
N THR A 400 -31.27 -14.17 14.16
CA THR A 400 -32.63 -14.31 14.71
C THR A 400 -32.96 -13.13 15.63
N GLY A 401 -34.25 -12.92 15.94
CA GLY A 401 -34.67 -11.87 16.87
C GLY A 401 -34.02 -12.01 18.26
N GLU A 402 -33.88 -13.24 18.75
CA GLU A 402 -33.21 -13.54 20.02
C GLU A 402 -31.72 -13.23 19.96
N GLU A 403 -31.02 -13.64 18.90
CA GLU A 403 -29.59 -13.35 18.72
C GLU A 403 -29.32 -11.85 18.62
N ARG A 404 -30.18 -11.07 17.94
CA ARG A 404 -30.06 -9.60 17.87
C ARG A 404 -30.19 -8.94 19.25
N ALA A 405 -31.01 -9.49 20.13
CA ALA A 405 -31.21 -8.95 21.47
C ALA A 405 -30.13 -9.41 22.47
N SER A 406 -29.34 -10.42 22.10
CA SER A 406 -28.29 -11.01 22.94
C SER A 406 -26.97 -10.26 22.83
N ASP A 407 -26.16 -10.32 23.89
CA ASP A 407 -24.75 -9.89 23.94
C ASP A 407 -23.78 -11.03 23.59
N ASN A 408 -24.29 -12.25 23.40
CA ASN A 408 -23.52 -13.45 23.09
C ASN A 408 -24.22 -14.33 22.04
N LEU A 409 -23.48 -14.78 21.02
CA LEU A 409 -23.98 -15.71 19.99
C LEU A 409 -23.71 -17.16 20.39
N THR A 410 -24.76 -17.83 20.87
CA THR A 410 -24.67 -19.19 21.40
C THR A 410 -24.58 -20.27 20.32
N ARG A 411 -25.03 -20.00 19.09
CA ARG A 411 -25.09 -20.98 17.99
C ARG A 411 -23.74 -21.59 17.58
N PHE A 412 -22.64 -20.94 17.93
CA PHE A 412 -21.28 -21.40 17.59
C PHE A 412 -20.51 -21.93 18.79
N LEU A 413 -21.12 -21.93 19.97
CA LEU A 413 -20.42 -22.25 21.20
C LEU A 413 -20.27 -23.75 21.40
N GLY A 414 -19.16 -24.12 22.01
CA GLY A 414 -18.88 -25.50 22.35
C GLY A 414 -18.53 -26.39 21.17
N ILE A 415 -18.37 -25.83 19.96
CA ILE A 415 -17.96 -26.51 18.74
C ILE A 415 -16.44 -26.58 18.70
N ASP A 416 -15.92 -27.78 18.43
CA ASP A 416 -14.50 -28.03 18.19
C ASP A 416 -14.15 -27.65 16.75
N VAL A 417 -13.23 -26.70 16.59
CA VAL A 417 -12.79 -26.15 15.31
C VAL A 417 -11.32 -26.48 15.11
N PRO A 418 -10.92 -27.04 13.96
CA PRO A 418 -9.51 -27.21 13.61
C PRO A 418 -8.76 -25.89 13.69
N LEU A 419 -7.60 -25.87 14.35
CA LEU A 419 -6.77 -24.69 14.54
C LEU A 419 -6.43 -24.01 13.20
N GLY A 420 -6.19 -24.80 12.15
CA GLY A 420 -5.96 -24.27 10.80
C GLY A 420 -7.13 -23.44 10.26
N LYS A 421 -8.39 -23.80 10.57
CA LYS A 421 -9.58 -23.02 10.19
C LYS A 421 -9.66 -21.72 10.99
N VAL A 422 -9.36 -21.74 12.29
CA VAL A 422 -9.30 -20.53 13.14
C VAL A 422 -8.24 -19.56 12.64
N LEU A 423 -7.04 -20.05 12.32
CA LEU A 423 -5.96 -19.21 11.75
C LEU A 423 -6.31 -18.69 10.35
N GLY A 424 -7.10 -19.46 9.59
CA GLY A 424 -7.63 -19.05 8.29
C GLY A 424 -8.45 -17.76 8.33
N LEU A 425 -9.12 -17.47 9.47
CA LEU A 425 -9.87 -16.23 9.67
C LEU A 425 -8.98 -14.97 9.58
N GLU A 426 -7.67 -15.06 9.84
CA GLU A 426 -6.76 -13.91 9.69
C GLU A 426 -6.77 -13.34 8.27
N ARG A 427 -7.09 -14.17 7.26
CA ARG A 427 -7.24 -13.72 5.86
C ARG A 427 -8.52 -12.92 5.62
N ARG A 428 -9.48 -12.96 6.55
CA ARG A 428 -10.80 -12.30 6.46
C ARG A 428 -10.91 -11.11 7.41
N GLY A 429 -9.76 -10.54 7.79
CA GLY A 429 -9.69 -9.35 8.65
C GLY A 429 -9.73 -9.64 10.15
N TRP A 430 -9.76 -10.91 10.56
CA TRP A 430 -9.64 -11.28 11.98
C TRP A 430 -8.20 -11.16 12.46
N ARG A 431 -8.02 -10.93 13.76
CA ARG A 431 -6.74 -10.70 14.42
C ARG A 431 -6.70 -11.48 15.72
N ARG A 432 -5.66 -12.29 15.91
CA ARG A 432 -5.41 -12.94 17.20
C ARG A 432 -5.18 -11.89 18.28
N GLY A 433 -5.72 -12.17 19.46
CA GLY A 433 -5.58 -11.34 20.65
C GLY A 433 -4.12 -11.13 21.05
N ARG A 434 -3.89 -10.16 21.93
CA ARG A 434 -2.55 -9.96 22.51
C ARG A 434 -2.19 -11.17 23.38
N PRO A 435 -0.93 -11.62 23.36
CA PRO A 435 -0.49 -12.71 24.21
C PRO A 435 -0.72 -12.35 25.68
N GLN A 436 -1.34 -13.26 26.43
CA GLN A 436 -1.56 -13.17 27.87
C GLN A 436 -0.47 -13.95 28.63
N ASP A 437 -0.80 -14.41 29.84
CA ASP A 437 0.03 -15.30 30.63
C ASP A 437 0.51 -16.49 29.80
N ALA A 438 1.78 -16.87 30.01
CA ALA A 438 2.49 -17.90 29.23
C ALA A 438 2.50 -17.67 27.70
N GLY A 439 2.21 -16.46 27.22
CA GLY A 439 2.22 -16.13 25.79
C GLY A 439 1.04 -16.71 25.01
N VAL A 440 -0.07 -17.02 25.70
CA VAL A 440 -1.28 -17.60 25.09
C VAL A 440 -2.20 -16.51 24.56
N GLN A 441 -2.64 -16.65 23.33
CA GLN A 441 -3.65 -15.80 22.69
C GLN A 441 -5.01 -16.50 22.83
N GLN A 442 -5.81 -16.06 23.79
CA GLN A 442 -7.07 -16.71 24.19
C GLN A 442 -8.30 -16.26 23.38
N TRP A 443 -8.11 -15.42 22.36
CA TRP A 443 -9.20 -14.97 21.52
C TRP A 443 -8.72 -14.58 20.12
N ILE A 444 -9.67 -14.50 19.20
CA ILE A 444 -9.52 -13.87 17.89
C ILE A 444 -10.64 -12.84 17.73
N SER A 445 -10.33 -11.69 17.13
CA SER A 445 -11.27 -10.58 17.01
C SER A 445 -11.29 -9.98 15.62
N ARG A 446 -12.45 -9.51 15.17
CA ARG A 446 -12.61 -8.74 13.94
C ARG A 446 -13.02 -7.30 14.30
N PRO A 447 -12.17 -6.30 14.02
CA PRO A 447 -12.50 -4.91 14.32
C PRO A 447 -13.71 -4.44 13.50
N LEU A 448 -14.55 -3.64 14.14
CA LEU A 448 -15.71 -3.01 13.52
C LEU A 448 -15.34 -1.61 13.00
N ALA A 449 -16.09 -1.13 12.00
CA ALA A 449 -15.88 0.20 11.42
C ALA A 449 -16.15 1.32 12.43
N ASP A 450 -17.23 1.20 13.20
CA ASP A 450 -17.68 2.21 14.18
C ASP A 450 -16.95 2.12 15.53
N GLY A 451 -15.86 1.36 15.60
CA GLY A 451 -15.12 1.07 16.83
C GLY A 451 -15.55 -0.22 17.51
N GLY A 452 -14.68 -0.74 18.38
CA GLY A 452 -14.85 -2.07 18.96
C GLY A 452 -14.52 -3.22 18.00
N SER A 453 -14.94 -4.42 18.36
CA SER A 453 -14.69 -5.65 17.59
C SER A 453 -15.71 -6.74 17.91
N VAL A 454 -15.91 -7.69 17.00
CA VAL A 454 -16.50 -8.98 17.36
C VAL A 454 -15.39 -9.90 17.84
N THR A 455 -15.53 -10.49 19.01
CA THR A 455 -14.52 -11.33 19.66
C THR A 455 -15.03 -12.76 19.84
N VAL A 456 -14.21 -13.72 19.46
CA VAL A 456 -14.41 -15.15 19.70
C VAL A 456 -13.37 -15.60 20.73
N ALA A 457 -13.85 -16.05 21.88
CA ALA A 457 -13.00 -16.65 22.92
C ALA A 457 -12.64 -18.09 22.53
N LEU A 458 -11.37 -18.44 22.70
CA LEU A 458 -10.77 -19.71 22.29
C LEU A 458 -10.27 -20.47 23.52
N ASP A 459 -10.65 -21.74 23.62
CA ASP A 459 -10.06 -22.72 24.55
C ASP A 459 -9.39 -23.85 23.76
N PRO A 460 -8.12 -24.19 24.03
CA PRO A 460 -7.21 -23.62 25.05
C PRO A 460 -6.53 -22.30 24.63
N GLY A 461 -6.75 -21.82 23.41
CA GLY A 461 -6.04 -20.68 22.83
C GLY A 461 -4.76 -21.08 22.06
N VAL A 462 -4.05 -20.08 21.54
CA VAL A 462 -2.89 -20.25 20.64
C VAL A 462 -1.62 -19.68 21.24
N ALA A 463 -0.55 -20.47 21.37
CA ALA A 463 0.74 -19.97 21.86
C ALA A 463 1.56 -19.29 20.75
N VAL A 464 2.11 -18.10 21.01
CA VAL A 464 2.87 -17.31 20.02
C VAL A 464 4.13 -18.02 19.51
N GLY A 465 4.79 -18.82 20.36
CA GLY A 465 6.03 -19.53 20.01
C GLY A 465 5.84 -20.97 19.54
N HIS A 466 4.66 -21.54 19.77
CA HIS A 466 4.35 -22.93 19.41
C HIS A 466 2.85 -23.03 19.10
N VAL A 467 2.49 -22.69 17.86
CA VAL A 467 1.09 -22.47 17.44
C VAL A 467 0.18 -23.65 17.77
N ALA A 468 0.63 -24.89 17.55
CA ALA A 468 -0.10 -26.12 17.90
C ALA A 468 0.29 -26.70 19.28
N GLY A 469 0.91 -25.90 20.15
CA GLY A 469 1.48 -26.35 21.42
C GLY A 469 0.45 -26.83 22.45
N PHE A 470 -0.82 -26.46 22.27
CA PHE A 470 -1.95 -26.94 23.08
C PHE A 470 -2.90 -27.84 22.27
N GLY A 471 -2.45 -28.36 21.13
CA GLY A 471 -3.24 -29.19 20.22
C GLY A 471 -3.65 -28.47 18.93
N GLU A 472 -4.32 -29.22 18.06
CA GLU A 472 -4.78 -28.75 16.73
C GLU A 472 -6.26 -28.42 16.69
N VAL A 473 -6.92 -28.34 17.85
CA VAL A 473 -8.35 -28.04 17.99
C VAL A 473 -8.50 -26.84 18.91
N GLN A 474 -9.47 -26.00 18.61
CA GLN A 474 -9.91 -24.88 19.43
C GLN A 474 -11.42 -24.96 19.63
N ARG A 475 -11.88 -24.65 20.82
CA ARG A 475 -13.30 -24.57 21.15
C ARG A 475 -13.72 -23.12 21.28
N PHE A 476 -14.84 -22.76 20.68
CA PHE A 476 -15.42 -21.42 20.85
C PHE A 476 -16.20 -21.35 22.16
N GLU A 477 -15.72 -20.56 23.12
CA GLU A 477 -16.35 -20.44 24.45
C GLU A 477 -17.37 -19.29 24.51
N ALA A 478 -17.13 -18.22 23.77
CA ALA A 478 -18.00 -17.05 23.71
C ALA A 478 -17.81 -16.33 22.37
N VAL A 479 -18.89 -15.69 21.89
CA VAL A 479 -18.86 -14.83 20.71
C VAL A 479 -19.65 -13.56 21.03
N PHE A 480 -18.97 -12.44 21.21
CA PHE A 480 -19.56 -11.21 21.72
C PHE A 480 -18.99 -9.96 21.06
N ILE A 481 -19.67 -8.82 21.20
CA ILE A 481 -19.15 -7.52 20.75
C ILE A 481 -18.34 -6.90 21.89
N SER A 482 -17.07 -6.59 21.64
CA SER A 482 -16.19 -5.88 22.55
C SER A 482 -16.13 -4.40 22.18
N PRO A 483 -16.14 -3.47 23.15
CA PRO A 483 -15.92 -2.05 22.88
C PRO A 483 -14.47 -1.74 22.46
N TYR A 484 -13.55 -2.69 22.64
CA TYR A 484 -12.14 -2.53 22.29
C TYR A 484 -11.83 -3.06 20.90
N ARG A 485 -11.06 -2.28 20.13
CA ARG A 485 -10.74 -2.61 18.73
C ARG A 485 -9.84 -3.84 18.58
N ASP A 486 -9.02 -4.14 19.57
CA ASP A 486 -8.19 -5.36 19.62
C ASP A 486 -8.88 -6.52 20.35
N GLY A 487 -10.17 -6.33 20.70
CA GLY A 487 -10.95 -7.29 21.46
C GLY A 487 -10.40 -7.50 22.87
N SER A 488 -9.76 -6.51 23.49
CA SER A 488 -9.17 -6.70 24.82
C SER A 488 -10.18 -7.26 25.82
N GLY A 489 -9.87 -8.43 26.37
CA GLY A 489 -10.75 -9.22 27.24
C GLY A 489 -11.37 -10.39 26.49
N HIS A 490 -11.08 -11.63 26.92
CA HIS A 490 -11.58 -12.87 26.29
C HIS A 490 -12.92 -13.35 26.87
N ARG A 491 -13.61 -12.51 27.66
CA ARG A 491 -14.89 -12.87 28.28
C ARG A 491 -15.93 -11.77 28.07
N PRO A 492 -17.20 -12.14 27.83
CA PRO A 492 -18.28 -11.17 27.79
C PRO A 492 -18.44 -10.49 29.15
N ARG A 493 -18.81 -9.21 29.14
CA ARG A 493 -19.11 -8.39 30.33
C ARG A 493 -20.51 -7.80 30.18
N GLN A 494 -21.14 -7.46 31.31
CA GLN A 494 -22.53 -6.95 31.35
C GLN A 494 -22.77 -5.66 30.55
N ASP A 495 -21.72 -4.90 30.22
CA ASP A 495 -21.77 -3.64 29.48
C ASP A 495 -21.51 -3.81 27.97
N HIS A 496 -21.35 -5.04 27.48
CA HIS A 496 -21.08 -5.30 26.08
C HIS A 496 -22.32 -5.08 25.19
N PRO A 497 -22.17 -4.50 23.98
CA PRO A 497 -23.30 -4.27 23.09
C PRO A 497 -23.99 -5.56 22.63
N ALA A 498 -25.30 -5.48 22.43
CA ALA A 498 -26.06 -6.54 21.78
C ALA A 498 -25.77 -6.60 20.27
N PHE A 499 -25.98 -7.75 19.64
CA PHE A 499 -25.73 -7.93 18.20
C PHE A 499 -26.66 -7.12 17.29
N SER A 500 -27.72 -6.53 17.82
CA SER A 500 -28.55 -5.52 17.15
C SER A 500 -27.78 -4.26 16.78
N ALA A 501 -26.62 -4.00 17.40
CA ALA A 501 -25.73 -2.90 17.05
C ALA A 501 -25.00 -3.10 15.70
N LEU A 502 -24.93 -4.33 15.18
CA LEU A 502 -24.32 -4.59 13.88
C LEU A 502 -25.28 -4.25 12.74
N ASP A 503 -24.75 -3.61 11.70
CA ASP A 503 -25.48 -3.50 10.44
C ASP A 503 -25.70 -4.89 9.81
N PRO A 504 -26.73 -5.06 8.96
CA PRO A 504 -27.08 -6.36 8.39
C PRO A 504 -25.94 -7.03 7.63
N ILE A 505 -25.07 -6.29 6.92
CA ILE A 505 -23.96 -6.86 6.16
C ILE A 505 -22.89 -7.37 7.11
N THR A 506 -22.46 -6.55 8.09
CA THR A 506 -21.47 -6.98 9.08
C THR A 506 -21.95 -8.21 9.85
N ALA A 507 -23.23 -8.26 10.24
CA ALA A 507 -23.82 -9.44 10.87
C ALA A 507 -23.79 -10.67 9.93
N SER A 508 -24.17 -10.51 8.66
CA SER A 508 -24.15 -11.59 7.67
C SER A 508 -22.74 -12.16 7.47
N GLU A 509 -21.75 -11.27 7.35
CA GLU A 509 -20.36 -11.62 7.12
C GLU A 509 -19.72 -12.29 8.33
N LEU A 510 -20.03 -11.81 9.54
CA LEU A 510 -19.67 -12.49 10.78
C LEU A 510 -20.22 -13.92 10.81
N LEU A 511 -21.53 -14.07 10.57
CA LEU A 511 -22.18 -15.38 10.62
C LEU A 511 -21.63 -16.32 9.55
N ARG A 512 -21.31 -15.82 8.37
CA ARG A 512 -20.66 -16.57 7.29
C ARG A 512 -19.28 -17.08 7.70
N ASP A 513 -18.43 -16.19 8.22
CA ASP A 513 -17.09 -16.55 8.69
C ASP A 513 -17.15 -17.65 9.74
N LEU A 514 -18.02 -17.48 10.75
CA LEU A 514 -18.17 -18.45 11.83
C LEU A 514 -18.81 -19.76 11.38
N THR A 515 -19.78 -19.71 10.46
CA THR A 515 -20.42 -20.92 9.90
C THR A 515 -19.41 -21.75 9.12
N GLU A 516 -18.55 -21.12 8.32
CA GLU A 516 -17.57 -21.86 7.53
C GLU A 516 -16.51 -22.54 8.38
N VAL A 517 -16.01 -21.87 9.42
CA VAL A 517 -14.98 -22.48 10.29
C VAL A 517 -15.57 -23.55 11.20
N THR A 518 -16.85 -23.44 11.57
CA THR A 518 -17.56 -24.44 12.40
C THR A 518 -18.21 -25.56 11.60
N ALA A 519 -18.26 -25.46 10.25
CA ALA A 519 -18.70 -26.57 9.41
C ALA A 519 -17.70 -27.73 9.50
N GLY A 520 -18.22 -28.95 9.71
CA GLY A 520 -17.44 -30.19 9.90
C GLY A 520 -16.46 -30.50 8.77
#